data_AF-A0A7R7XYA9-F1
#
_entry.id   AF-A0A7R7XYA9-F1
#
_cell.length_a   1.000
_cell.length_b   1.000
_cell.length_c   1.000
_cell.angle_alpha   90.00
_cell.angle_beta   90.00
_cell.angle_gamma   90.00
#
_symmetry.space_group_name_H-M   'P 1'
#
loop_
_entity.id
_entity.type
_entity.pdbx_description
1 polymer ?
#
loop_
_entity_poly.entity_id
_entity_poly.type
_entity_poly.pdbx_seq_one_letter_code
_entity_poly.pdbx_strand_id
1 'polypeptide(L)'
;MISVHEAQFYLDSCANQELRDFISRFTGWEKPHLLQRTMLRAFVPDSELTPVHFDQIYLRAGPPTSLTAWVPTRDVSLEGGGLMYLEGSIDIGQQTETEFARNAHNLTDEERARI
;
A
#
# COMPACT_ATOMS: atom_id res chain seq x y z
N MET A 1 8.51 18.84 17.86
CA MET A 1 7.82 18.41 16.62
C MET A 1 7.13 17.10 16.95
N ILE A 2 5.81 17.01 16.85
CA ILE A 2 5.08 15.76 17.14
C ILE A 2 5.20 14.87 15.90
N SER A 3 5.55 13.61 16.07
CA SER A 3 5.46 12.62 14.99
C SER A 3 3.98 12.43 14.65
N VAL A 4 3.59 12.74 13.41
CA VAL A 4 2.17 12.66 13.01
C VAL A 4 1.61 11.24 13.16
N HIS A 5 2.46 10.23 13.03
CA HIS A 5 2.10 8.82 13.20
C HIS A 5 1.82 8.41 14.66
N GLU A 6 2.18 9.28 15.61
CA GLU A 6 1.91 9.10 17.04
C GLU A 6 0.77 10.02 17.53
N ALA A 7 0.29 10.93 16.67
CA ALA A 7 -0.76 11.86 17.05
C ALA A 7 -2.10 11.12 17.22
N GLN A 8 -2.84 11.47 18.28
CA GLN A 8 -4.08 10.75 18.63
C GLN A 8 -5.10 10.71 17.49
N PHE A 9 -5.30 11.83 16.78
CA PHE A 9 -6.23 11.89 15.66
C PHE A 9 -5.88 10.91 14.53
N TYR A 10 -4.58 10.65 14.33
CA TYR A 10 -4.08 9.71 13.33
C TYR A 10 -4.33 8.27 13.78
N LEU A 11 -4.00 7.95 15.04
CA LEU A 11 -4.24 6.64 15.63
C LEU A 11 -5.74 6.29 15.65
N ASP A 12 -6.60 7.26 16.00
CA ASP A 12 -8.05 7.09 15.99
C ASP A 12 -8.57 6.80 14.57
N SER A 13 -8.02 7.49 13.56
CA SER A 13 -8.36 7.24 12.15
C SER A 13 -7.96 5.83 11.71
N CYS A 14 -6.78 5.35 12.10
CA CYS A 14 -6.33 3.97 11.84
C CYS A 14 -7.13 2.92 12.63
N ALA A 15 -7.78 3.31 13.72
CA ALA A 15 -8.64 2.46 14.54
C ALA A 15 -10.10 2.43 14.07
N ASN A 16 -10.46 3.11 12.96
CA ASN A 16 -11.83 3.18 12.47
C ASN A 16 -12.44 1.78 12.26
N GLN A 17 -13.52 1.49 12.99
CA GLN A 17 -14.15 0.16 13.00
C GLN A 17 -14.96 -0.09 11.72
N GLU A 18 -15.63 0.93 11.19
CA GLU A 18 -16.45 0.80 9.98
C GLU A 18 -15.60 0.38 8.77
N LEU A 19 -14.39 0.95 8.64
CA LEU A 19 -13.42 0.61 7.61
C LEU A 19 -12.91 -0.82 7.78
N ARG A 20 -12.61 -1.24 9.01
CA ARG A 20 -12.19 -2.62 9.31
C ARG A 20 -13.28 -3.62 8.94
N ASP A 21 -14.52 -3.34 9.32
CA ASP A 21 -15.66 -4.20 9.01
C ASP A 21 -15.93 -4.24 7.51
N PHE A 22 -15.78 -3.11 6.81
CA PHE A 22 -15.84 -3.07 5.36
C PHE A 22 -14.79 -3.97 4.72
N ILE A 23 -13.52 -3.85 5.14
CA ILE A 23 -12.42 -4.67 4.61
C ILE A 23 -12.69 -6.16 4.88
N SER A 24 -13.12 -6.53 6.09
CA SER A 24 -13.45 -7.93 6.41
C SER A 24 -14.55 -8.47 5.49
N ARG A 25 -15.61 -7.70 5.24
CA ARG A 25 -16.68 -8.12 4.30
C ARG A 25 -16.21 -8.18 2.85
N PHE A 26 -15.40 -7.21 2.42
CA PHE A 26 -14.90 -7.11 1.04
C PHE A 26 -13.94 -8.25 0.70
N THR A 27 -13.06 -8.61 1.63
CA THR A 27 -12.01 -9.63 1.46
C THR A 27 -12.43 -11.03 1.91
N GLY A 28 -13.44 -11.13 2.78
CA GLY A 28 -13.78 -12.36 3.50
C GLY A 28 -12.81 -12.69 4.64
N TRP A 29 -11.89 -11.80 5.01
CA TRP A 29 -10.96 -12.03 6.11
C TRP A 29 -11.66 -11.89 7.46
N GLU A 30 -11.51 -12.90 8.33
CA GLU A 30 -12.12 -12.87 9.67
C GLU A 30 -11.48 -11.83 10.58
N LYS A 31 -10.15 -11.68 10.53
CA LYS A 31 -9.37 -10.80 11.40
C LYS A 31 -8.23 -10.12 10.62
N PRO A 32 -8.52 -9.11 9.78
CA PRO A 32 -7.48 -8.36 9.09
C PRO A 32 -6.50 -7.74 10.10
N HIS A 33 -5.20 -7.96 9.88
CA HIS A 33 -4.15 -7.33 10.67
C HIS A 33 -3.71 -6.02 10.00
N LEU A 34 -3.72 -4.92 10.75
CA LEU A 34 -3.17 -3.66 10.28
C LEU A 34 -1.65 -3.68 10.46
N LEU A 35 -0.90 -3.45 9.37
CA LEU A 35 0.55 -3.33 9.45
C LEU A 35 0.94 -2.11 10.31
N GLN A 36 2.00 -2.25 11.10
CA GLN A 36 2.48 -1.19 12.00
C GLN A 36 2.92 0.08 11.26
N ARG A 37 3.40 -0.07 10.02
CA ARG A 37 3.78 1.07 9.17
C ARG A 37 2.61 1.46 8.29
N THR A 38 2.02 2.60 8.59
CA THR A 38 1.00 3.28 7.80
C THR A 38 1.56 4.59 7.27
N MET A 39 1.09 5.06 6.10
CA MET A 39 1.59 6.30 5.49
C MET A 39 0.53 7.40 5.60
N LEU A 40 0.98 8.62 5.91
CA LEU A 40 0.20 9.84 5.69
C LEU A 40 0.87 10.59 4.54
N ARG A 41 0.16 10.73 3.42
CA ARG A 41 0.70 11.37 2.22
C ARG A 41 0.03 12.71 2.02
N ALA A 42 0.83 13.76 1.94
CA ALA A 42 0.39 15.07 1.49
C ALA A 42 0.88 15.29 0.06
N PHE A 43 -0.01 15.74 -0.82
CA PHE A 43 0.41 16.27 -2.11
C PHE A 43 0.93 17.69 -1.92
N VAL A 44 2.13 17.94 -2.40
CA VAL A 44 2.73 19.28 -2.46
C VAL A 44 2.80 19.66 -3.94
N PRO A 45 2.26 20.82 -4.36
CA PRO A 45 2.40 21.28 -5.74
C PRO A 45 3.87 21.26 -6.19
N ASP A 46 4.10 20.88 -7.45
CA ASP A 46 5.43 20.77 -8.07
C ASP A 46 6.40 19.76 -7.41
N SER A 47 5.90 18.85 -6.57
CA SER A 47 6.68 17.74 -6.04
C SER A 47 6.78 16.56 -7.00
N GLU A 48 7.76 15.68 -6.74
CA GLU A 48 7.89 14.43 -7.48
C GLU A 48 6.63 13.56 -7.35
N LEU A 49 6.18 13.03 -8.49
CA LEU A 49 5.02 12.16 -8.55
C LEU A 49 5.38 10.74 -8.12
N THR A 50 4.35 9.99 -7.70
CA THR A 50 4.54 8.58 -7.38
C THR A 50 4.69 7.79 -8.68
N PRO A 51 5.78 7.04 -8.90
CA PRO A 51 5.91 6.21 -10.07
C PRO A 51 4.88 5.07 -10.05
N VAL A 52 4.55 4.55 -11.24
CA VAL A 52 3.68 3.38 -11.36
C VAL A 52 4.30 2.18 -10.66
N HIS A 53 3.52 1.51 -9.82
CA HIS A 53 3.92 0.32 -9.10
C HIS A 53 2.68 -0.45 -8.62
N PHE A 54 2.92 -1.61 -8.01
CA PHE A 54 1.95 -2.35 -7.22
C PHE A 54 2.55 -2.60 -5.83
N ASP A 55 1.75 -2.52 -4.78
CA ASP A 55 2.26 -2.47 -3.40
C ASP A 55 3.08 -3.70 -2.97
N GLN A 56 2.81 -4.86 -3.58
CA GLN A 56 3.50 -6.10 -3.25
C GLN A 56 5.03 -6.01 -3.43
N ILE A 57 5.53 -5.12 -4.31
CA ILE A 57 6.98 -4.94 -4.48
C ILE A 57 7.67 -4.45 -3.21
N TYR A 58 6.97 -3.74 -2.33
CA TYR A 58 7.49 -3.25 -1.05
C TYR A 58 7.22 -4.21 0.11
N LEU A 59 6.37 -5.22 -0.12
CA LEU A 59 5.93 -6.21 0.86
C LEU A 59 6.33 -7.64 0.45
N ARG A 60 7.37 -7.78 -0.39
CA ARG A 60 7.84 -9.06 -0.97
C ARG A 60 8.16 -10.15 0.06
N ALA A 61 8.50 -9.77 1.29
CA ALA A 61 8.76 -10.71 2.39
C ALA A 61 7.48 -11.42 2.88
N GLY A 62 6.30 -10.88 2.58
CA GLY A 62 5.00 -11.46 2.89
C GLY A 62 4.30 -12.03 1.66
N PRO A 63 3.30 -12.90 1.85
CA PRO A 63 2.45 -13.35 0.76
C PRO A 63 1.65 -12.18 0.16
N PRO A 64 1.16 -12.28 -1.10
CA PRO A 64 0.37 -11.25 -1.77
C PRO A 64 -1.07 -11.20 -1.24
N THR A 65 -1.21 -11.03 0.07
CA THR A 65 -2.48 -10.97 0.80
C THR A 65 -2.62 -9.63 1.52
N SER A 66 -1.99 -8.59 0.99
CA SER A 66 -2.11 -7.22 1.51
C SER A 66 -3.20 -6.46 0.77
N LEU A 67 -3.88 -5.57 1.49
CA LEU A 67 -4.84 -4.64 0.92
C LEU A 67 -4.54 -3.25 1.47
N THR A 68 -4.36 -2.28 0.57
CA THR A 68 -4.14 -0.88 0.94
C THR A 68 -5.45 -0.12 0.88
N ALA A 69 -5.89 0.40 2.04
CA ALA A 69 -6.98 1.35 2.10
C ALA A 69 -6.41 2.78 1.96
N TRP A 70 -6.61 3.40 0.78
CA TRP A 70 -6.30 4.80 0.58
C TRP A 70 -7.52 5.66 0.94
N VAL A 71 -7.42 6.43 2.02
CA VAL A 71 -8.54 7.21 2.56
C VAL A 71 -8.24 8.70 2.41
N PRO A 72 -8.99 9.44 1.57
CA PRO A 72 -8.83 10.88 1.46
C PRO A 72 -9.29 11.57 2.73
N THR A 73 -8.47 12.49 3.26
CA THR A 73 -8.83 13.33 4.43
C THR A 73 -9.41 14.68 4.04
N ARG A 74 -9.31 15.03 2.75
CA ARG A 74 -9.80 16.24 2.10
C ARG A 74 -10.19 15.92 0.66
N ASP A 75 -10.81 16.88 -0.01
CA ASP A 75 -11.18 16.77 -1.42
C ASP A 75 -9.96 16.44 -2.29
N VAL A 76 -10.19 15.57 -3.28
CA VAL A 76 -9.19 15.08 -4.22
C VAL A 76 -9.63 15.48 -5.61
N SER A 77 -8.95 16.45 -6.22
CA SER A 77 -9.19 16.81 -7.61
C SER A 77 -8.40 15.89 -8.55
N LEU A 78 -8.73 15.93 -9.85
CA LEU A 78 -7.99 15.21 -10.88
C LEU A 78 -6.54 15.68 -10.96
N GLU A 79 -6.29 16.97 -10.78
CA GLU A 79 -4.98 17.61 -10.80
C GLU A 79 -4.26 17.52 -9.44
N GLY A 80 -4.98 17.17 -8.38
CA GLY A 80 -4.52 17.20 -6.98
C GLY A 80 -3.76 15.95 -6.54
N GLY A 81 -3.31 15.11 -7.49
CA GLY A 81 -2.53 13.90 -7.19
C GLY A 81 -3.35 12.75 -6.61
N GLY A 82 -4.59 12.56 -7.08
CA GLY A 82 -5.38 11.37 -6.76
C GLY A 82 -4.78 10.07 -7.28
N LEU A 83 -5.34 8.93 -6.86
CA LEU A 83 -4.89 7.63 -7.34
C LEU A 83 -5.39 7.36 -8.76
N MET A 84 -4.54 6.70 -9.56
CA MET A 84 -4.87 6.15 -10.87
C MET A 84 -4.55 4.66 -10.86
N TYR A 85 -5.49 3.85 -11.35
CA TYR A 85 -5.33 2.41 -11.46
C TYR A 85 -5.34 2.00 -12.93
N LEU A 86 -4.46 1.05 -13.27
CA LEU A 86 -4.49 0.39 -14.57
C LEU A 86 -5.46 -0.79 -14.50
N GLU A 87 -6.58 -0.68 -15.20
CA GLU A 87 -7.54 -1.78 -15.29
C GLU A 87 -6.90 -3.03 -15.93
N GLY A 88 -7.23 -4.21 -15.41
CA GLY A 88 -6.67 -5.48 -15.91
C GLY A 88 -5.19 -5.70 -15.58
N SER A 89 -4.61 -4.96 -14.64
CA SER A 89 -3.17 -5.05 -14.32
C SER A 89 -2.75 -6.29 -13.51
N ILE A 90 -3.67 -7.18 -13.16
CA ILE A 90 -3.38 -8.36 -12.31
C ILE A 90 -2.34 -9.26 -12.98
N ASP A 91 -2.55 -9.61 -14.25
CA ASP A 91 -1.66 -10.51 -14.99
C ASP A 91 -0.27 -9.91 -15.15
N ILE A 92 -0.19 -8.58 -15.36
CA ILE A 92 1.07 -7.84 -15.45
C ILE A 92 1.84 -7.93 -14.13
N GLY A 93 1.15 -7.73 -12.99
CA GLY A 93 1.74 -7.86 -11.66
C GLY A 93 2.25 -9.28 -11.39
N GLN A 94 1.43 -10.29 -11.69
CA GLN A 94 1.80 -11.71 -11.50
C GLN A 94 2.98 -12.13 -12.37
N GLN A 95 3.03 -11.69 -13.62
CA GLN A 95 4.16 -11.94 -14.51
C GLN A 95 5.43 -11.27 -13.97
N THR A 96 5.33 -10.01 -13.53
CA THR A 96 6.46 -9.26 -12.96
C THR A 96 7.03 -9.99 -11.72
N GLU A 97 6.18 -10.47 -10.82
CA GLU A 97 6.61 -11.22 -9.63
C GLU A 97 7.24 -12.57 -9.98
N THR A 98 6.67 -13.28 -10.97
CA THR A 98 7.21 -14.56 -11.45
C THR A 98 8.59 -14.39 -12.06
N GLU A 99 8.77 -13.35 -12.89
CA GLU A 99 10.06 -13.01 -13.48
C GLU A 99 11.09 -12.59 -12.44
N PHE A 100 10.69 -11.76 -11.46
CA PHE A 100 11.55 -11.41 -10.33
C PHE A 100 12.00 -12.65 -9.55
N ALA A 101 11.06 -13.52 -9.15
CA ALA A 101 11.38 -14.73 -8.40
C ALA A 101 12.32 -15.66 -9.19
N ARG A 102 12.10 -15.80 -10.50
CA ARG A 102 12.98 -16.56 -11.40
C ARG A 102 14.38 -15.95 -11.48
N ASN A 103 14.49 -14.63 -11.57
CA ASN A 103 15.79 -13.95 -11.69
C ASN A 103 16.55 -13.89 -10.36
N ALA A 104 15.83 -13.84 -9.24
CA ALA A 104 16.37 -13.74 -7.89
C ALA A 104 16.54 -15.09 -7.17
N HIS A 105 16.34 -16.22 -7.87
CA HIS A 105 16.38 -17.57 -7.28
C HIS A 105 17.70 -17.91 -6.59
N ASN A 106 18.79 -17.27 -7.00
CA ASN A 106 20.14 -17.46 -6.48
C ASN A 106 20.53 -16.43 -5.41
N LEU A 107 19.64 -15.50 -5.08
CA LEU A 107 19.88 -14.44 -4.10
C LEU A 107 19.37 -14.86 -2.73
N THR A 108 20.10 -14.46 -1.69
CA THR A 108 19.66 -14.52 -0.30
C THR A 108 18.48 -13.58 -0.06
N ASP A 109 17.73 -13.79 1.02
CA ASP A 109 16.59 -12.93 1.35
C ASP A 109 17.01 -11.47 1.59
N GLU A 110 18.19 -11.23 2.17
CA GLU A 110 18.74 -9.88 2.35
C GLU A 110 19.07 -9.21 1.01
N GLU A 111 19.61 -9.96 0.05
CA GLU A 111 19.91 -9.45 -1.29
C GLU A 111 18.63 -9.13 -2.04
N ARG A 112 17.59 -9.98 -1.93
CA ARG A 112 16.28 -9.75 -2.55
C ARG A 112 15.55 -8.52 -2.02
N ALA A 113 15.77 -8.14 -0.77
CA ALA A 113 15.16 -6.94 -0.19
C ALA A 113 15.79 -5.62 -0.70
N ARG A 114 16.91 -5.67 -1.42
CA ARG A 114 17.69 -4.49 -1.87
C ARG A 114 17.56 -4.16 -3.35
N ILE A 115 16.83 -4.98 -4.12
CA ILE A 115 16.62 -4.87 -5.58
C ILE A 115 15.13 -4.80 -5.90
#